data_AF-A0A6B2LR83-F1
#
_entry.id   AF-A0A6B2LR83-F1
#
_cell.length_a   1.000
_cell.length_b   1.000
_cell.length_c   1.000
_cell.angle_alpha   90.00
_cell.angle_beta   90.00
_cell.angle_gamma   90.00
#
_symmetry.space_group_name_H-M   'P 1'
#
loop_
_entity.id
_entity.type
_entity.pdbx_description
1 polymer ?
#
loop_
_entity_poly.entity_id
_entity_poly.type
_entity_poly.pdbx_seq_one_letter_code
_entity_poly.pdbx_strand_id
1 'polypeptide(L)'
;MGDRKDIFFSQVNENKYAPRALLFDLESTVLEKIQKSDLKSLFHVDSYWHDKEGLGAANNWASGYTQAESRSEEIFELIDRQVESCDNMEVCDGSAWSI
;
A
#
# COMPACT_ATOMS: atom_id res chain seq x y z
N MET A 1 10.06 -13.30 -26.44
CA MET A 1 9.40 -13.74 -25.20
C MET A 1 8.97 -12.48 -24.46
N GLY A 2 7.66 -12.21 -24.45
CA GLY A 2 7.12 -10.93 -24.00
C GLY A 2 7.22 -10.78 -22.50
N ASP A 3 7.74 -9.65 -22.05
CA ASP A 3 7.81 -9.27 -20.64
C ASP A 3 6.38 -9.02 -20.13
N ARG A 4 5.85 -9.92 -19.28
CA ARG A 4 4.48 -9.86 -18.72
C ARG A 4 4.44 -8.91 -17.52
N LYS A 5 4.56 -7.61 -17.80
CA LYS A 5 4.60 -6.55 -16.77
C LYS A 5 3.22 -6.29 -16.12
N ASP A 6 2.16 -6.70 -16.80
CA ASP A 6 0.75 -6.55 -16.43
C ASP A 6 0.35 -7.28 -15.13
N ILE A 7 1.14 -8.28 -14.73
CA ILE A 7 0.90 -9.07 -13.51
C ILE A 7 1.12 -8.22 -12.26
N PHE A 8 2.29 -7.59 -12.12
CA PHE A 8 2.65 -6.80 -10.94
C PHE A 8 2.40 -5.30 -11.11
N PHE A 9 2.23 -4.83 -12.36
CA PHE A 9 2.05 -3.42 -12.65
C PHE A 9 0.77 -3.16 -13.43
N SER A 10 0.08 -2.09 -13.04
CA SER A 10 -0.98 -1.48 -13.83
C SER A 10 -0.38 -0.47 -14.81
N GLN A 11 -0.83 -0.48 -16.06
CA GLN A 11 -0.42 0.53 -17.04
C GLN A 11 -1.23 1.81 -16.80
N VAL A 12 -0.54 2.90 -16.49
CA VAL A 12 -1.16 4.22 -16.28
C VAL A 12 -1.21 4.99 -17.60
N ASN A 13 -0.10 5.01 -18.34
CA ASN A 13 0.05 5.66 -19.67
C ASN A 13 0.99 4.81 -20.55
N GLU A 14 1.17 5.20 -21.83
CA GLU A 14 1.97 4.45 -22.84
C GLU A 14 3.38 4.01 -22.37
N ASN A 15 3.99 4.71 -21.40
CA ASN A 15 5.28 4.32 -20.82
C ASN A 15 5.33 4.42 -19.28
N LYS A 16 4.17 4.49 -18.61
CA LYS A 16 4.11 4.61 -17.14
C LYS A 16 3.39 3.41 -16.55
N TYR A 17 4.08 2.70 -15.67
CA TYR A 17 3.58 1.52 -14.97
C TYR A 17 3.62 1.80 -13.47
N ALA A 18 2.51 1.57 -12.80
CA ALA A 18 2.40 1.71 -11.36
C ALA A 18 2.23 0.32 -10.72
N PRO A 19 2.98 0.02 -9.65
CA PRO A 19 2.90 -1.28 -9.00
C PRO A 19 1.51 -1.48 -8.39
N ARG A 20 1.01 -2.71 -8.45
CA ARG A 20 -0.20 -3.14 -7.74
C ARG A 20 0.16 -3.41 -6.28
N ALA A 21 0.37 -2.33 -5.52
CA ALA A 21 0.78 -2.39 -4.13
C ALA A 21 0.01 -1.35 -3.28
N LEU A 22 -0.26 -1.72 -2.04
CA LEU A 22 -0.78 -0.84 -0.99
C LEU A 22 0.26 -0.76 0.13
N LEU A 23 0.55 0.46 0.59
CA LEU A 23 1.50 0.74 1.65
C LEU A 23 0.72 1.23 2.87
N PHE A 24 0.80 0.47 3.95
CA PHE A 24 0.15 0.75 5.22
C PHE A 24 1.19 1.03 6.30
N ASP A 25 0.98 2.08 7.08
CA ASP A 25 1.81 2.38 8.24
C ASP A 25 0.95 2.97 9.37
N LEU A 26 1.28 2.64 10.63
CA LEU A 26 0.66 3.26 11.80
C LEU A 26 1.36 4.59 12.17
N GLU A 27 2.40 4.98 11.42
CA GLU A 27 3.12 6.24 11.53
C GLU A 27 3.29 6.88 10.14
N SER A 28 3.08 8.20 10.02
CA SER A 28 3.16 8.88 8.72
C SER A 28 4.58 9.07 8.18
N THR A 29 5.60 9.02 9.04
CA THR A 29 6.98 9.44 8.73
C THR A 29 7.57 8.73 7.51
N VAL A 30 7.40 7.41 7.40
CA VAL A 30 7.99 6.63 6.30
C VAL A 30 7.27 6.92 4.99
N LEU A 31 5.93 6.93 4.99
CA LEU A 31 5.16 7.20 3.78
C LEU A 31 5.36 8.64 3.28
N GLU A 32 5.47 9.61 4.20
CA GLU A 32 5.81 10.98 3.84
C GLU A 32 7.18 11.10 3.15
N LYS A 33 8.17 10.31 3.58
CA LYS A 33 9.48 10.26 2.91
C LYS A 33 9.36 9.72 1.50
N ILE A 34 8.57 8.66 1.28
CA ILE A 34 8.31 8.12 -0.06
C ILE A 34 7.63 9.17 -0.93
N GLN A 35 6.62 9.87 -0.40
CA GLN A 35 5.90 10.92 -1.11
C GLN A 35 6.75 12.16 -1.43
N LYS A 36 7.83 12.41 -0.68
CA LYS A 36 8.81 13.47 -0.95
C LYS A 36 9.99 13.01 -1.83
N SER A 37 10.09 11.71 -2.09
CA SER A 37 11.16 11.12 -2.91
C SER A 37 10.80 11.06 -4.40
N ASP A 38 11.79 10.75 -5.23
CA ASP A 38 11.59 10.51 -6.67
C ASP A 38 10.65 9.32 -6.95
N LEU A 39 10.47 8.43 -5.97
CA LEU A 39 9.56 7.29 -6.04
C LEU A 39 8.08 7.68 -5.92
N LYS A 40 7.76 8.92 -5.51
CA LYS A 40 6.36 9.40 -5.43
C LYS A 40 5.58 9.12 -6.72
N SER A 41 6.23 9.33 -7.86
CA SER A 41 5.60 9.20 -9.17
C SER A 41 5.32 7.76 -9.59
N LEU A 42 5.92 6.78 -8.90
CA LEU A 42 5.80 5.36 -9.19
C LEU A 42 4.46 4.79 -8.74
N PHE A 43 3.98 5.18 -7.55
CA PHE A 43 2.75 4.66 -6.96
C PHE A 43 1.54 5.53 -7.31
N HIS A 44 0.34 4.95 -7.21
CA HIS A 44 -0.90 5.72 -7.26
C HIS A 44 -1.07 6.51 -5.95
N VAL A 45 -1.81 7.62 -6.02
CA VAL A 45 -2.09 8.43 -4.82
C VAL A 45 -2.88 7.63 -3.78
N ASP A 46 -3.71 6.70 -4.26
CA ASP A 46 -4.55 5.83 -3.43
C ASP A 46 -3.81 4.59 -2.91
N SER A 47 -2.52 4.41 -3.26
CA SER A 47 -1.70 3.28 -2.81
C SER A 47 -1.17 3.43 -1.38
N TYR A 48 -1.53 4.49 -0.67
CA TYR A 48 -0.98 4.81 0.64
C TYR A 48 -2.07 4.98 1.68
N TRP A 49 -1.86 4.39 2.84
CA TRP A 49 -2.63 4.67 4.03
C TRP A 49 -1.69 4.81 5.22
N HIS A 50 -1.87 5.88 5.98
CA HIS A 50 -1.20 6.05 7.25
C HIS A 50 -2.16 6.63 8.27
N ASP A 51 -1.94 6.27 9.52
CA ASP A 51 -2.61 6.94 10.62
C ASP A 51 -2.05 8.37 10.78
N LYS A 52 -2.92 9.37 10.62
CA LYS A 52 -2.56 10.79 10.75
C LYS A 52 -2.32 11.21 12.20
N GLU A 53 -2.89 10.47 13.15
CA GLU A 53 -2.79 10.73 14.58
C GLU A 53 -1.97 9.66 15.31
N GLY A 54 -1.49 8.65 14.56
CA GLY A 54 -0.79 7.48 15.09
C GLY A 54 0.62 7.80 15.56
N LEU A 55 1.00 7.21 16.69
CA LEU A 55 2.38 7.22 17.22
C LEU A 55 3.13 5.92 16.86
N GLY A 56 2.61 5.16 15.90
CA GLY A 56 3.06 3.81 15.59
C GLY A 56 2.63 2.75 16.60
N ALA A 57 3.05 1.51 16.36
CA ALA A 57 2.80 0.39 17.26
C ALA A 57 3.77 0.32 18.46
N ALA A 58 4.79 1.18 18.50
CA ALA A 58 5.84 1.21 19.51
C ALA A 58 6.48 -0.17 19.78
N ASN A 59 6.77 -0.94 18.71
CA ASN A 59 7.32 -2.30 18.76
C ASN A 59 6.46 -3.31 19.56
N ASN A 60 5.17 -3.01 19.78
CA ASN A 60 4.24 -3.88 20.46
C ASN A 60 3.20 -4.43 19.47
N TRP A 61 3.25 -5.74 19.24
CA TRP A 61 2.32 -6.44 18.36
C TRP A 61 0.85 -6.27 18.80
N ALA A 62 0.55 -6.38 20.09
CA ALA A 62 -0.82 -6.24 20.60
C ALA A 62 -1.36 -4.82 20.44
N SER A 63 -0.48 -3.82 20.53
CA SER A 63 -0.80 -2.43 20.22
C SER A 63 -1.15 -2.29 18.74
N GLY A 64 -0.31 -2.84 17.86
CA GLY A 64 -0.56 -2.85 16.41
C GLY A 64 -1.88 -3.55 16.05
N TYR A 65 -2.17 -4.71 16.63
CA TYR A 65 -3.41 -5.45 16.41
C TYR A 65 -4.65 -4.63 16.80
N THR A 66 -4.66 -4.09 18.02
CA THR A 66 -5.80 -3.28 18.51
C THR A 66 -6.01 -2.02 17.67
N GLN A 67 -4.92 -1.35 17.29
CA GLN A 67 -5.00 -0.16 16.45
C GLN A 67 -5.47 -0.48 15.02
N ALA A 68 -5.02 -1.59 14.44
CA ALA A 68 -5.46 -2.02 13.12
C ALA A 68 -6.94 -2.43 13.12
N GLU A 69 -7.41 -3.09 14.19
CA GLU A 69 -8.81 -3.50 14.32
C GLU A 69 -9.76 -2.31 14.25
N SER A 70 -9.46 -1.22 14.95
CA SER A 70 -10.30 -0.01 14.94
C SER A 70 -10.29 0.75 13.62
N ARG A 71 -9.35 0.45 12.72
CA ARG A 71 -9.14 1.11 11.42
C ARG A 71 -9.36 0.14 10.25
N SER A 72 -9.88 -1.04 10.54
CA SER A 72 -10.00 -2.14 9.59
C SER A 72 -10.92 -1.79 8.41
N GLU A 73 -12.02 -1.08 8.66
CA GLU A 73 -12.97 -0.66 7.61
C GLU A 73 -12.26 0.16 6.51
N GLU A 74 -11.49 1.19 6.88
CA GLU A 74 -10.74 2.02 5.92
C GLU A 74 -9.70 1.20 5.14
N ILE A 75 -9.03 0.27 5.81
CA ILE A 75 -8.03 -0.60 5.19
C ILE A 75 -8.70 -1.54 4.18
N PHE A 76 -9.85 -2.11 4.52
CA PHE A 76 -10.62 -2.98 3.62
C PHE A 76 -11.14 -2.23 2.40
N GLU A 77 -11.63 -1.01 2.56
CA GLU A 77 -12.07 -0.19 1.40
C GLU A 77 -10.94 0.05 0.38
N LEU A 78 -9.70 0.24 0.85
CA LEU A 78 -8.54 0.40 -0.02
C LEU A 78 -8.16 -0.89 -0.72
N ILE A 79 -8.22 -2.02 0.01
CA ILE A 79 -7.98 -3.35 -0.56
C ILE A 79 -9.01 -3.65 -1.64
N ASP A 80 -10.30 -3.44 -1.37
CA ASP A 80 -11.38 -3.73 -2.32
C ASP A 80 -11.23 -2.90 -3.61
N ARG A 81 -10.93 -1.61 -3.50
CA ARG A 81 -10.65 -0.76 -4.67
C ARG A 81 -9.46 -1.29 -5.50
N GLN A 82 -8.42 -1.77 -4.84
CA GLN A 82 -7.24 -2.32 -5.51
C GLN A 82 -7.54 -3.66 -6.19
N VAL A 83 -8.40 -4.49 -5.57
CA VAL A 83 -8.88 -5.77 -6.13
C VAL A 83 -9.74 -5.51 -7.36
N GLU A 84 -10.67 -4.56 -7.30
CA GLU A 84 -11.53 -4.16 -8.42
C GLU A 84 -10.75 -3.66 -9.64
N SER A 85 -9.56 -3.09 -9.42
CA SER A 85 -8.65 -2.68 -10.49
C SER A 85 -7.90 -3.84 -11.17
N CYS A 86 -8.05 -5.07 -10.68
CA CYS A 86 -7.40 -6.27 -11.22
C CYS A 86 -8.38 -7.09 -12.08
N ASP A 87 -8.01 -7.37 -13.33
CA ASP A 87 -8.83 -8.18 -14.24
C ASP A 87 -8.99 -9.64 -13.76
N ASN A 88 -7.96 -10.16 -13.08
CA ASN A 88 -7.97 -11.51 -12.49
C ASN A 88 -6.97 -11.58 -11.32
N MET A 89 -7.45 -11.35 -10.09
CA MET A 89 -6.60 -11.44 -8.89
C MET A 89 -6.34 -12.90 -8.52
N GLU A 90 -5.08 -13.30 -8.43
CA GLU A 90 -4.69 -14.67 -8.04
C GLU A 90 -4.35 -14.79 -6.55
N VAL A 91 -3.47 -13.91 -6.04
CA VAL A 91 -2.97 -13.96 -4.67
C VAL A 91 -2.59 -12.56 -4.17
N CYS A 92 -2.77 -12.32 -2.88
CA CYS A 92 -2.22 -11.15 -2.20
C CYS A 92 -1.01 -11.59 -1.36
N ASP A 93 0.14 -10.94 -1.55
CA ASP A 93 1.34 -11.18 -0.77
C ASP A 93 1.59 -10.00 0.19
N GLY A 94 1.80 -10.32 1.46
CA GLY A 94 1.97 -9.33 2.52
C GLY A 94 3.39 -9.35 3.04
N SER A 95 4.12 -8.24 2.90
CA SER A 95 5.42 -8.05 3.54
C SER A 95 5.32 -7.01 4.65
N ALA A 96 5.68 -7.41 5.87
CA ALA A 96 5.79 -6.52 7.01
C ALA A 96 7.27 -6.24 7.28
N TRP A 97 7.64 -4.97 7.34
CA TRP A 97 8.99 -4.54 7.67
C TRP A 97 8.98 -3.92 9.06
N SER A 98 9.71 -4.53 9.99
CA SER A 98 10.05 -3.87 11.26
C SER A 98 11.30 -3.01 11.04
N ILE A 99 11.21 -1.74 11.40
CA ILE A 99 12.36 -0.84 11.58
C ILE A 99 13.07 -1.13 12.89
#